data_AF-A0A945WKS0-F1
#
_entry.id   AF-A0A945WKS0-F1
#
_cell.length_a   1.000
_cell.length_b   1.000
_cell.length_c   1.000
_cell.angle_alpha   90.00
_cell.angle_beta   90.00
_cell.angle_gamma   90.00
#
_symmetry.space_group_name_H-M   'P 1'
#
loop_
_entity.id
_entity.type
_entity.pdbx_description
1 polymer ?
#
loop_
_entity_poly.entity_id
_entity_poly.type
_entity_poly.pdbx_seq_one_letter_code
_entity_poly.pdbx_strand_id
1 'polypeptide(L)'
;MSDSTLEDLPFDELRHQAFHLAEKKLDIGFFADVFSHMPGMVAIEGEGGDLGSIGGTFIETVRATKEMFGHGQLDPDMEVLLRARFATYIRANDPSHR
;
A
#
# COMPACT_ATOMS: atom_id res chain seq x y z
N MET A 1 20.84 -7.82 11.81
CA MET A 1 21.41 -7.77 10.45
C MET A 1 20.33 -8.18 9.46
N SER A 2 19.39 -7.27 9.12
CA SER A 2 18.24 -7.66 8.29
C SER A 2 17.72 -6.55 7.38
N ASP A 3 18.40 -5.40 7.31
CA ASP A 3 17.95 -4.26 6.50
C ASP A 3 17.92 -4.58 5.01
N SER A 4 18.84 -5.43 4.54
CA SER A 4 18.98 -5.86 3.16
C SER A 4 17.96 -6.90 2.70
N THR A 5 17.22 -7.54 3.62
CA THR A 5 16.29 -8.62 3.25
C THR A 5 15.04 -8.05 2.60
N LEU A 6 14.51 -6.95 3.13
CA LEU A 6 13.21 -6.41 2.67
C LEU A 6 13.26 -5.91 1.24
N GLU A 7 14.34 -5.25 0.82
CA GLU A 7 14.47 -4.74 -0.55
C GLU A 7 14.76 -5.84 -1.57
N ASP A 8 15.35 -6.96 -1.13
CA ASP A 8 15.60 -8.17 -1.95
C ASP A 8 14.33 -9.02 -2.15
N LEU A 9 13.37 -8.95 -1.21
CA LEU A 9 12.10 -9.69 -1.32
C LEU A 9 11.35 -9.33 -2.61
N PRO A 10 10.65 -10.30 -3.23
CA PRO A 10 9.78 -9.98 -4.36
C PRO A 10 8.66 -9.04 -3.91
N PHE A 11 8.25 -8.16 -4.84
CA PHE A 11 7.28 -7.09 -4.54
C PHE A 11 5.98 -7.61 -3.90
N ASP A 12 5.50 -8.77 -4.35
CA ASP A 12 4.29 -9.38 -3.79
C ASP A 12 4.43 -9.76 -2.30
N GLU A 13 5.58 -10.31 -1.90
CA GLU A 13 5.86 -10.65 -0.50
C GLU A 13 5.99 -9.39 0.36
N LEU A 14 6.65 -8.35 -0.15
CA LEU A 14 6.76 -7.03 0.48
C LEU A 14 5.38 -6.40 0.71
N ARG A 15 4.54 -6.39 -0.33
CA ARG A 15 3.16 -5.91 -0.27
C ARG A 15 2.37 -6.69 0.76
N HIS A 16 2.46 -8.02 0.74
CA HIS A 16 1.70 -8.87 1.64
C HIS A 16 2.10 -8.65 3.11
N GLN A 17 3.40 -8.52 3.40
CA GLN A 17 3.87 -8.22 4.75
C GLN A 17 3.43 -6.83 5.22
N ALA A 18 3.57 -5.79 4.39
CA ALA A 18 3.14 -4.44 4.73
C ALA A 18 1.63 -4.38 4.98
N PHE A 19 0.84 -5.04 4.13
CA PHE A 19 -0.62 -5.07 4.26
C PHE A 19 -1.04 -5.83 5.51
N HIS A 20 -0.43 -6.99 5.79
CA HIS A 20 -0.74 -7.77 6.99
C HIS A 20 -0.40 -6.99 8.28
N LEU A 21 0.68 -6.22 8.28
CA LEU A 21 1.06 -5.38 9.40
C LEU A 21 0.10 -4.20 9.58
N ALA A 22 -0.28 -3.53 8.49
CA ALA A 22 -1.27 -2.46 8.50
C ALA A 22 -2.67 -2.96 8.90
N GLU A 23 -3.07 -4.16 8.46
CA GLU A 23 -4.32 -4.83 8.85
C GLU A 23 -4.36 -5.12 10.35
N LYS A 24 -3.28 -5.67 10.91
CA LYS A 24 -3.16 -5.90 12.37
C LYS A 24 -3.27 -4.62 13.19
N LYS A 25 -2.81 -3.50 12.63
CA LYS A 25 -2.84 -2.18 13.28
C LYS A 25 -4.11 -1.38 13.00
N LEU A 26 -4.98 -1.89 12.11
CA LEU A 26 -6.14 -1.15 11.59
C LEU A 26 -5.72 0.23 11.04
N ASP A 27 -4.56 0.28 10.37
CA ASP A 27 -3.95 1.51 9.87
C ASP A 27 -4.59 1.94 8.55
N ILE A 28 -5.78 2.54 8.66
CA ILE A 28 -6.55 3.03 7.51
C ILE A 28 -5.76 4.10 6.74
N GLY A 29 -4.95 4.90 7.45
CA GLY A 29 -4.13 5.94 6.86
C GLY A 29 -3.10 5.39 5.88
N PHE A 30 -2.47 4.26 6.21
CA PHE A 30 -1.57 3.56 5.29
C PHE A 30 -2.27 3.15 3.98
N PHE A 31 -3.45 2.54 4.06
CA PHE A 31 -4.18 2.10 2.88
C PHE A 31 -4.68 3.27 2.04
N ALA A 32 -5.24 4.31 2.68
CA ALA A 32 -5.69 5.50 2.00
C ALA A 32 -4.55 6.23 1.27
N ASP A 33 -3.38 6.30 1.89
CA ASP A 33 -2.21 6.90 1.27
C ASP A 33 -1.69 6.09 0.07
N VAL A 34 -1.58 4.76 0.20
CA VAL A 34 -1.20 3.87 -0.92
C VAL A 34 -2.20 4.02 -2.07
N PHE A 35 -3.48 4.14 -1.74
CA PHE A 35 -4.57 4.33 -2.69
C PHE A 35 -4.47 5.69 -3.42
N SER A 36 -4.25 6.80 -2.70
CA SER A 36 -4.09 8.14 -3.29
C SER A 36 -2.85 8.28 -4.18
N HIS A 37 -1.78 7.52 -3.91
CA HIS A 37 -0.56 7.56 -4.73
C HIS A 37 -0.64 6.75 -6.03
N MET A 38 -1.76 6.08 -6.32
CA MET A 38 -1.96 5.33 -7.56
C MET A 38 -2.38 6.27 -8.72
N PRO A 39 -1.89 6.05 -9.95
CA PRO A 39 -1.94 7.04 -11.02
C PRO A 39 -3.34 7.12 -11.66
N GLY A 40 -4.16 6.08 -11.47
CA GLY A 40 -5.58 6.06 -11.85
C GLY A 40 -6.49 6.81 -10.87
N MET A 41 -6.01 7.09 -9.66
CA MET A 41 -6.77 7.80 -8.61
C MET A 41 -6.55 9.32 -8.68
N VAL A 42 -5.33 9.76 -8.95
CA VAL A 42 -5.03 11.19 -9.19
C VAL A 42 -5.91 11.79 -10.29
N ALA A 43 -6.31 10.99 -11.28
CA ALA A 43 -7.21 11.42 -12.35
C ALA A 43 -8.65 11.71 -11.87
N ILE A 44 -9.14 11.02 -10.83
CA ILE A 44 -10.49 11.21 -10.27
C ILE A 44 -10.53 12.22 -9.12
N GLU A 45 -9.38 12.53 -8.51
CA GLU A 45 -9.25 13.63 -7.54
C GLU A 45 -9.40 15.02 -8.20
N GLY A 46 -9.10 15.14 -9.50
CA GLY A 46 -9.29 16.37 -10.29
C GLY A 46 -10.76 16.74 -10.57
N GLU A 47 -11.68 15.78 -10.43
CA GLU A 47 -13.12 15.95 -10.68
C GLU A 47 -13.94 15.69 -9.42
N GLY A 48 -13.51 16.19 -8.26
CA GLY A 48 -14.36 16.21 -7.06
C GLY A 48 -14.90 14.84 -6.61
N GLY A 49 -14.18 13.76 -6.89
CA GLY A 49 -14.50 12.43 -6.38
C GLY A 49 -14.24 12.41 -4.88
N ASP A 50 -15.31 12.52 -4.09
CA ASP A 50 -15.26 12.35 -2.64
C ASP A 50 -14.67 10.97 -2.30
N LEU A 51 -13.39 10.93 -1.90
CA LEU A 51 -12.74 9.72 -1.39
C LEU A 51 -13.50 9.14 -0.17
N GLY A 52 -14.29 9.99 0.51
CA GLY A 52 -15.24 9.58 1.56
C GLY A 52 -16.43 8.75 1.07
N SER A 53 -16.80 8.86 -0.21
CA SER A 53 -17.95 8.15 -0.80
C SER A 53 -17.58 6.79 -1.38
N ILE A 54 -16.29 6.53 -1.68
CA ILE A 54 -15.77 5.20 -2.04
C ILE A 54 -15.31 4.42 -0.78
N GLY A 55 -14.93 5.13 0.28
CA GLY A 55 -14.47 4.55 1.55
C GLY A 55 -15.57 4.30 2.57
N GLY A 56 -16.60 3.51 2.25
CA GLY A 56 -17.72 3.24 3.17
C GLY A 56 -17.30 2.57 4.49
N THR A 57 -16.23 1.77 4.49
CA THR A 57 -15.64 1.15 5.68
C THR A 57 -14.15 0.81 5.50
N PHE A 58 -13.42 0.57 6.59
CA PHE A 58 -12.03 0.07 6.58
C PHE A 58 -11.86 -1.15 5.64
N ILE A 59 -12.79 -2.10 5.70
CA ILE A 59 -12.75 -3.33 4.91
C ILE A 59 -12.87 -3.02 3.41
N GLU A 60 -13.74 -2.09 3.03
CA GLU A 60 -13.89 -1.69 1.63
C GLU A 60 -12.65 -0.97 1.09
N THR A 61 -12.02 -0.12 1.90
CA THR A 61 -10.77 0.57 1.52
C THR A 61 -9.64 -0.45 1.31
N VAL A 62 -9.50 -1.42 2.22
CA VAL A 62 -8.49 -2.50 2.10
C VAL A 62 -8.77 -3.37 0.88
N ARG A 63 -10.04 -3.73 0.62
CA ARG A 63 -10.44 -4.53 -0.54
C ARG A 63 -10.17 -3.80 -1.85
N ALA A 64 -10.61 -2.56 -1.99
CA ALA A 64 -10.38 -1.75 -3.20
C ALA A 64 -8.89 -1.60 -3.49
N THR A 65 -8.08 -1.35 -2.45
CA THR A 65 -6.62 -1.30 -2.57
C THR A 65 -6.06 -2.63 -3.06
N LYS A 66 -6.44 -3.76 -2.44
CA LYS A 66 -5.99 -5.12 -2.85
C LYS A 66 -6.41 -5.48 -4.28
N GLU A 67 -7.62 -5.12 -4.69
CA GLU A 67 -8.15 -5.38 -6.04
C GLU A 67 -7.40 -4.58 -7.13
N MET A 68 -6.98 -3.35 -6.84
CA MET A 68 -6.17 -2.56 -7.79
C MET A 68 -4.81 -3.18 -8.09
N PHE A 69 -4.19 -3.85 -7.11
CA PHE A 69 -2.97 -4.64 -7.35
C PHE A 69 -3.22 -5.91 -8.18
N GLY A 70 -4.46 -6.37 -8.30
CA GLY A 70 -4.83 -7.59 -9.04
C GLY A 70 -5.24 -7.37 -10.49
N HIS A 71 -5.57 -6.14 -10.90
CA HIS A 71 -6.23 -5.87 -12.19
C HIS A 71 -5.33 -5.28 -13.29
N GLY A 72 -4.04 -5.08 -13.06
CA GLY A 72 -3.13 -4.56 -14.08
C GLY A 72 -1.67 -4.78 -13.74
N GLN A 73 -0.83 -4.75 -14.78
CA GLN A 73 0.62 -4.68 -14.59
C GLN A 73 0.96 -3.31 -14.01
N LEU A 74 1.52 -3.29 -12.81
CA LEU A 74 2.08 -2.06 -12.23
C LEU A 74 3.18 -1.54 -13.14
N ASP A 75 3.22 -0.21 -13.30
CA ASP A 75 4.34 0.43 -13.97
C ASP A 75 5.63 0.17 -13.15
N PRO A 76 6.76 -0.17 -13.79
CA PRO A 76 8.01 -0.46 -13.08
C PRO A 76 8.50 0.70 -12.21
N ASP A 77 8.24 1.96 -12.58
CA ASP A 77 8.60 3.11 -11.74
C ASP A 77 7.74 3.15 -10.45
N MET A 78 6.44 2.84 -10.59
CA MET A 78 5.55 2.70 -9.44
C MET A 78 5.92 1.55 -8.53
N GLU A 79 6.31 0.40 -9.09
CA GLU A 79 6.75 -0.73 -8.27
C GLU A 79 7.92 -0.33 -7.38
N VAL A 80 8.90 0.41 -7.91
CA VAL A 80 10.06 0.90 -7.15
C VAL A 80 9.63 1.83 -6.01
N LEU A 81 8.74 2.80 -6.28
CA LEU A 81 8.24 3.72 -5.25
C LEU A 81 7.46 2.99 -4.15
N LEU A 82 6.55 2.09 -4.53
CA LEU A 82 5.76 1.30 -3.61
C LEU A 82 6.63 0.33 -2.80
N ARG A 83 7.65 -0.27 -3.43
CA ARG A 83 8.64 -1.14 -2.77
C ARG A 83 9.36 -0.40 -1.65
N ALA A 84 9.89 0.78 -1.94
CA ALA A 84 10.55 1.63 -0.95
C ALA A 84 9.60 2.00 0.19
N ARG A 85 8.34 2.31 -0.13
CA ARG A 85 7.31 2.64 0.85
C ARG A 85 6.95 1.47 1.76
N PHE A 86 6.73 0.28 1.19
CA PHE A 86 6.43 -0.94 1.94
C PHE A 86 7.59 -1.35 2.84
N ALA A 87 8.83 -1.35 2.33
CA ALA A 87 10.01 -1.63 3.12
C ALA A 87 10.15 -0.65 4.30
N THR A 88 9.93 0.65 4.06
CA THR A 88 9.95 1.68 5.11
C THR A 88 8.86 1.45 6.15
N TYR A 89 7.63 1.13 5.72
CA TYR A 89 6.52 0.87 6.64
C TYR A 89 6.77 -0.36 7.51
N ILE A 90 7.27 -1.45 6.93
CA ILE A 90 7.61 -2.67 7.65
C ILE A 90 8.72 -2.37 8.67
N ARG A 91 9.82 -1.71 8.29
CA ARG A 91 10.89 -1.33 9.24
C ARG A 91 10.38 -0.48 10.40
N ALA A 92 9.46 0.45 10.13
CA ALA A 92 8.93 1.34 11.15
C ALA A 92 8.00 0.63 12.16
N ASN A 93 7.34 -0.44 11.72
CA ASN A 93 6.23 -1.06 12.44
C ASN A 93 6.48 -2.53 12.86
N ASP A 94 7.50 -3.19 12.34
CA ASP A 94 7.90 -4.54 12.71
C ASP A 94 8.86 -4.49 13.92
N PRO A 95 8.44 -5.00 15.09
CA PRO A 95 9.26 -4.97 16.29
C PRO A 95 10.46 -5.92 16.24
N SER A 96 10.52 -6.85 15.28
CA SER A 96 11.65 -7.77 15.09
C SER A 96 12.85 -7.11 14.41
N HIS A 97 12.67 -5.89 13.89
CA HIS A 97 13.70 -5.07 13.24
C HIS A 97 14.17 -3.85 14.08
N ARG A 98 13.70 -3.71 15.34
CA ARG A 98 14.13 -2.66 16.28
C ARG A 98 15.25 -3.10 17.22
#